data_AF-A0A1V2MF29-F1
#
_entry.id   AF-A0A1V2MF29-F1
#
_cell.length_a   1.000
_cell.length_b   1.000
_cell.length_c   1.000
_cell.angle_alpha   90.00
_cell.angle_beta   90.00
_cell.angle_gamma   90.00
#
_symmetry.space_group_name_H-M   'P 1'
#
loop_
_entity.id
_entity.type
_entity.pdbx_description
1 polymer ?
#
loop_
_entity_poly.entity_id
_entity_poly.type
_entity_poly.pdbx_seq_one_letter_code
_entity_poly.pdbx_strand_id
1 'polypeptide(L)'
;MKKLCHISTTKKFLTWFENDWNKIQKFLERHQLDGIELGLVSGYPLNKIPKEIVKGVHLSFYPMWIDFYKGDMTKVINLLGDQDSIINQHIMVA
;
A
#
# COMPACT_ATOMS: atom_id res chain seq x y z
N MET A 1 -3.95 -11.57 18.54
CA MET A 1 -4.21 -10.32 17.80
C MET A 1 -2.90 -9.87 17.20
N LYS A 2 -2.83 -9.60 15.88
CA LYS A 2 -1.59 -9.13 15.23
C LYS A 2 -1.37 -7.64 15.51
N LYS A 3 -0.12 -7.23 15.74
CA LYS A 3 0.31 -5.84 15.92
C LYS A 3 1.03 -5.40 14.64
N LEU A 4 0.41 -4.54 13.87
CA LEU A 4 0.98 -4.02 12.62
C LEU A 4 1.31 -2.53 12.77
N CYS A 5 2.28 -2.05 12.00
CA CYS A 5 2.48 -0.62 11.79
C CYS A 5 2.30 -0.26 10.31
N HIS A 6 1.92 1.00 10.06
CA HIS A 6 1.83 1.51 8.71
C HIS A 6 3.20 2.00 8.22
N ILE A 7 3.67 1.46 7.11
CA ILE A 7 4.86 1.94 6.39
C ILE A 7 4.47 2.14 4.93
N SER A 8 4.80 3.32 4.39
CA SER A 8 4.57 3.59 2.96
C SER A 8 5.86 3.52 2.15
N THR A 9 5.75 3.23 0.86
CA THR A 9 6.89 3.30 -0.08
C THR A 9 7.18 4.73 -0.56
N THR A 10 6.65 5.75 0.14
CA THR A 10 7.03 7.14 -0.10
C THR A 10 8.51 7.36 0.25
N LYS A 11 9.16 8.27 -0.48
CA LYS A 11 10.58 8.61 -0.26
C LYS A 11 10.87 8.94 1.20
N LYS A 12 9.99 9.72 1.86
CA LYS A 12 10.15 10.12 3.26
C LYS A 12 10.30 8.92 4.19
N PHE A 13 9.37 7.96 4.13
CA PHE A 13 9.42 6.77 4.99
C PHE A 13 10.62 5.89 4.68
N LEU A 14 10.89 5.62 3.39
CA LEU A 14 12.01 4.79 3.00
C LEU A 14 13.35 5.37 3.43
N THR A 15 13.51 6.70 3.39
CA THR A 15 14.77 7.35 3.82
C THR A 15 15.06 7.22 5.31
N TRP A 16 14.04 7.07 6.18
CA TRP A 16 14.26 6.78 7.60
C TRP A 16 14.97 5.44 7.83
N PHE A 17 14.82 4.52 6.88
CA PHE A 17 15.44 3.20 6.89
C PHE A 17 16.53 3.08 5.82
N GLU A 18 17.06 4.21 5.32
CA GLU A 18 18.11 4.26 4.30
C GLU A 18 17.78 3.47 3.02
N ASN A 19 16.48 3.33 2.71
CA ASN A 19 15.95 2.52 1.63
C ASN A 19 16.29 1.01 1.74
N ASP A 20 16.53 0.52 2.96
CA ASP A 20 16.86 -0.88 3.25
C ASP A 20 15.73 -1.56 4.03
N TRP A 21 15.09 -2.54 3.39
CA TRP A 21 14.02 -3.34 3.99
C TRP A 21 14.48 -4.17 5.20
N ASN A 22 15.76 -4.52 5.30
CA ASN A 22 16.28 -5.23 6.46
C ASN A 22 16.26 -4.34 7.71
N LYS A 23 16.41 -3.02 7.55
CA LYS A 23 16.30 -2.06 8.67
C LYS A 23 14.86 -1.93 9.14
N ILE A 24 13.90 -2.02 8.23
CA ILE A 24 12.47 -2.07 8.56
C ILE A 24 12.19 -3.37 9.33
N GLN A 25 12.68 -4.52 8.86
CA GLN A 25 12.50 -5.79 9.56
C GLN A 25 13.07 -5.76 10.99
N LYS A 26 14.32 -5.28 11.16
CA LYS A 26 14.93 -5.10 12.49
C LYS A 26 14.13 -4.18 13.40
N PHE A 27 13.52 -3.14 12.84
CA PHE A 27 12.61 -2.27 13.58
C PHE A 27 11.36 -3.03 14.07
N LEU A 28 10.74 -3.85 13.21
CA LEU A 28 9.60 -4.67 13.60
C LEU A 28 9.97 -5.65 14.73
N GLU A 29 11.10 -6.34 14.59
CA GLU A 29 11.62 -7.27 15.60
C GLU A 29 11.87 -6.58 16.95
N ARG A 30 12.55 -5.42 16.92
CA ARG A 30 12.84 -4.61 18.12
C ARG A 30 11.57 -4.20 18.87
N HIS A 31 10.50 -3.91 18.14
CA HIS A 31 9.23 -3.43 18.69
C HIS A 31 8.17 -4.53 18.84
N GLN A 32 8.52 -5.79 18.58
CA GLN A 32 7.62 -6.94 18.68
C GLN A 32 6.34 -6.74 17.84
N LEU A 33 6.51 -6.25 16.61
CA LEU A 33 5.47 -6.08 15.62
C LEU A 33 5.44 -7.28 14.67
N ASP A 34 4.23 -7.72 14.30
CA ASP A 34 4.00 -8.90 13.46
C ASP A 34 4.15 -8.60 11.96
N GLY A 35 4.27 -7.32 11.58
CA GLY A 35 4.45 -6.91 10.20
C GLY A 35 4.00 -5.49 9.91
N ILE A 36 3.88 -5.20 8.61
CA ILE A 36 3.44 -3.90 8.10
C ILE A 36 2.12 -3.99 7.35
N GLU A 37 1.33 -2.93 7.51
CA GLU A 37 0.32 -2.53 6.53
C GLU A 37 0.98 -1.55 5.56
N LEU A 38 1.10 -1.97 4.30
CA LEU A 38 1.90 -1.28 3.29
C LEU A 38 1.09 -0.20 2.58
N GLY A 39 1.51 1.07 2.72
CA GLY A 39 1.06 2.15 1.84
C GLY A 39 1.86 2.18 0.55
N LEU A 40 1.37 1.57 -0.52
CA LEU A 40 2.12 1.44 -1.76
C LEU A 40 1.93 2.66 -2.67
N VAL A 41 3.02 3.35 -2.96
CA VAL A 41 3.09 4.42 -3.96
C VAL A 41 3.28 3.82 -5.35
N SER A 42 2.52 4.34 -6.32
CA SER A 42 2.62 3.95 -7.73
C SER A 42 4.06 4.11 -8.25
N GLY A 43 4.49 3.16 -9.09
CA GLY A 43 5.85 3.10 -9.64
C GLY A 43 6.91 2.51 -8.70
N TYR A 44 6.58 2.14 -7.46
CA TYR A 44 7.52 1.42 -6.60
C TYR A 44 7.70 -0.04 -7.10
N PRO A 45 8.94 -0.54 -7.26
CA PRO A 45 9.20 -1.87 -7.79
C PRO A 45 8.75 -2.97 -6.81
N LEU A 46 7.71 -3.73 -7.18
CA LEU A 46 7.09 -4.74 -6.32
C LEU A 46 8.04 -5.86 -5.90
N ASN A 47 9.02 -6.20 -6.74
CA ASN A 47 10.03 -7.22 -6.43
C ASN A 47 10.97 -6.83 -5.29
N LYS A 48 11.02 -5.54 -4.89
CA LYS A 48 11.78 -5.09 -3.72
C LYS A 48 11.02 -5.27 -2.41
N ILE A 49 9.73 -5.57 -2.45
CA ILE A 49 8.88 -5.65 -1.26
C ILE A 49 9.02 -7.05 -0.63
N PRO A 50 9.49 -7.16 0.62
CA PRO A 50 9.59 -8.43 1.33
C PRO A 50 8.21 -8.95 1.72
N LYS A 51 7.83 -10.11 1.17
CA LYS A 51 6.52 -10.75 1.39
C LYS A 51 6.35 -11.26 2.81
N GLU A 52 7.45 -11.48 3.52
CA GLU A 52 7.51 -12.09 4.84
C GLU A 52 7.02 -11.13 5.92
N ILE A 53 7.20 -9.82 5.74
CA ILE A 53 6.85 -8.80 6.74
C ILE A 53 5.61 -7.99 6.35
N VAL A 54 5.20 -7.98 5.08
CA VAL A 54 3.93 -7.34 4.64
C VAL A 54 2.75 -8.24 4.99
N LYS A 55 1.78 -7.71 5.73
CA LYS A 55 0.58 -8.44 6.17
C LYS A 55 -0.72 -7.85 5.58
N GLY A 56 -0.64 -6.72 4.91
CA GLY A 56 -1.74 -6.09 4.19
C GLY A 56 -1.24 -4.92 3.35
N VAL A 57 -2.05 -4.47 2.39
CA VAL A 57 -1.82 -3.27 1.59
C VAL A 57 -2.92 -2.27 1.92
N HIS A 58 -2.54 -1.04 2.25
CA HIS A 58 -3.46 0.05 2.50
C HIS A 58 -4.00 0.57 1.15
N LEU A 59 -5.30 0.45 0.95
CA LEU A 59 -5.95 0.93 -0.27
C LEU A 59 -6.19 2.44 -0.17
N SER A 60 -5.75 3.18 -1.19
CA SER A 60 -5.87 4.64 -1.27
C SER A 60 -7.31 5.16 -1.39
N PHE A 61 -8.33 4.29 -1.43
CA PHE A 61 -9.66 4.59 -1.96
C PHE A 61 -10.79 4.45 -0.95
N TYR A 62 -11.00 5.49 -0.15
CA TYR A 62 -12.21 5.59 0.67
C TYR A 62 -13.46 6.09 -0.11
N PRO A 63 -13.40 7.14 -0.98
CA PRO A 63 -14.63 7.72 -1.52
C PRO A 63 -15.28 6.94 -2.68
N MET A 64 -14.51 6.14 -3.43
CA MET A 64 -15.03 5.49 -4.64
C MET A 64 -15.22 3.97 -4.54
N TRP A 65 -14.78 3.35 -3.43
CA TRP A 65 -14.83 1.90 -3.30
C TRP A 65 -16.27 1.36 -3.30
N ILE A 66 -17.23 2.12 -2.77
CA ILE A 66 -18.65 1.76 -2.81
C ILE A 66 -19.18 1.76 -4.25
N ASP A 67 -18.87 2.81 -5.03
CA ASP A 67 -19.30 2.92 -6.42
C ASP A 67 -18.62 1.83 -7.28
N PHE A 68 -17.34 1.56 -7.04
CA PHE A 68 -16.61 0.45 -7.68
C PHE A 68 -17.22 -0.92 -7.34
N TYR A 69 -17.49 -1.20 -6.06
CA TYR A 69 -18.12 -2.46 -5.61
C TYR A 69 -19.51 -2.67 -6.23
N LYS A 70 -20.27 -1.59 -6.43
CA LYS A 70 -21.59 -1.62 -7.08
C LYS A 70 -21.52 -1.65 -8.61
N GLY A 71 -20.32 -1.60 -9.20
CA GLY A 71 -20.11 -1.59 -10.65
C GLY A 71 -20.42 -0.27 -11.35
N ASP A 72 -20.54 0.84 -10.61
CA ASP A 72 -20.81 2.18 -11.17
C ASP A 72 -19.51 2.81 -11.70
N MET A 73 -19.01 2.26 -12.81
CA MET A 73 -17.75 2.67 -13.41
C MET A 73 -17.78 4.11 -13.93
N THR A 74 -18.95 4.67 -14.23
CA THR A 74 -19.09 6.07 -14.65
C THR A 74 -18.67 7.03 -13.55
N LYS A 75 -19.14 6.82 -12.31
CA LYS A 75 -18.70 7.65 -11.17
C LYS A 75 -17.22 7.45 -10.86
N VAL A 76 -16.75 6.21 -10.95
CA VAL A 76 -15.34 5.86 -10.74
C VAL A 76 -14.43 6.63 -11.71
N ILE A 77 -14.77 6.64 -13.01
CA ILE A 77 -14.04 7.40 -14.04
C ILE A 77 -14.10 8.90 -13.76
N ASN A 78 -15.28 9.44 -13.43
CA ASN A 78 -15.44 10.88 -13.17
C ASN A 78 -14.61 11.36 -11.96
N LEU A 79 -14.45 10.52 -10.94
CA LEU A 79 -13.62 10.81 -9.76
C LEU A 79 -12.11 10.75 -10.06
N LEU A 80 -11.70 9.91 -11.02
CA LEU A 80 -10.30 9.67 -11.36
C LEU A 80 -9.80 10.43 -12.58
N GLY A 81 -10.71 11.01 -13.36
CA GLY A 81 -10.41 11.75 -14.58
C GLY A 81 -10.27 10.88 -15.82
N ASP A 82 -9.78 9.64 -15.71
CA ASP A 82 -9.61 8.72 -16.84
C ASP A 82 -9.62 7.23 -16.43
N GLN A 83 -9.72 6.34 -17.42
CA GLN A 83 -9.72 4.88 -17.22
C GLN A 83 -8.35 4.30 -16.84
N ASP A 84 -7.25 4.92 -17.28
CA ASP A 84 -5.91 4.43 -16.99
C ASP A 84 -5.54 4.65 -15.51
N SER A 85 -6.06 5.73 -14.91
CA SER A 85 -5.98 6.07 -13.50
C SER A 85 -6.76 5.07 -12.64
N ILE A 86 -7.78 4.41 -13.19
CA ILE A 86 -8.43 3.28 -12.51
C ILE A 86 -7.43 2.13 -12.37
N ILE A 87 -6.80 1.73 -13.47
CA ILE A 87 -5.87 0.60 -13.52
C ILE A 87 -4.59 0.90 -12.71
N ASN A 88 -4.07 2.13 -12.81
CA ASN A 88 -2.87 2.55 -12.08
C ASN A 88 -3.08 2.65 -10.58
N GLN A 89 -4.32 2.75 -10.12
CA GLN A 89 -4.66 2.67 -8.71
C GLN A 89 -5.21 1.30 -8.28
N HIS A 90 -5.29 0.32 -9.20
CA HIS A 90 -5.57 -1.09 -8.91
C HIS A 90 -4.36 -1.84 -8.34
N ILE A 91 -3.55 -1.22 -7.46
CA ILE A 91 -2.59 -2.04 -6.71
C ILE A 91 -3.32 -2.75 -5.56
N MET A 92 -3.84 -3.93 -5.91
CA MET A 92 -4.05 -5.11 -5.08
C MET A 92 -5.19 -5.01 -4.06
N VAL A 93 -6.42 -5.29 -4.51
CA VAL A 93 -7.38 -5.98 -3.64
C VAL A 93 -7.29 -7.49 -3.93
N ALA A 94 -7.05 -8.23 -2.83
CA ALA A 94 -6.79 -9.67 -2.68
C ALA A 94 -5.32 -10.11 -2.88
#